data_AF-A0A919NB27-F1
#
_entry.id   AF-A0A919NB27-F1
#
_cell.length_a   1.000
_cell.length_b   1.000
_cell.length_c   1.000
_cell.angle_alpha   90.00
_cell.angle_beta   90.00
_cell.angle_gamma   90.00
#
_symmetry.space_group_name_H-M   'P 1'
#
loop_
_entity.id
_entity.type
_entity.pdbx_description
1 polymer ?
#
loop_
_entity_poly.entity_id
_entity_poly.type
_entity_poly.pdbx_seq_one_letter_code
_entity_poly.pdbx_strand_id
1 'polypeptide(L)'
;MAATTQRELVEEYFAGFRDSDHSRILATLTDDVEWIIHGHRSTRGKAEFDGEIENPAFVGSPELEVQRVFEDGPVVVTTGEGRGASVEHGPFRFAFNDLFTFRNGLITRVDSYVVPLS
;
A
#
# COMPACT_ATOMS: atom_id res chain seq x y z
N MET A 1 17.82 -7.38 19.16
CA MET A 1 17.22 -7.38 17.81
C MET A 1 17.31 -5.95 17.30
N ALA A 2 17.85 -5.72 16.11
CA ALA A 2 17.83 -4.38 15.52
C ALA A 2 16.37 -3.99 15.25
N ALA A 3 16.02 -2.72 15.43
CA ALA A 3 14.71 -2.23 15.04
C ALA A 3 14.59 -2.26 13.51
N THR A 4 13.45 -2.73 13.00
CA THR A 4 13.14 -2.71 11.56
C THR A 4 13.24 -1.27 11.05
N THR A 5 13.94 -1.09 9.93
CA THR A 5 14.05 0.22 9.26
C THR A 5 12.73 0.56 8.55
N GLN A 6 12.53 1.84 8.23
CA GLN A 6 11.33 2.27 7.49
C GLN A 6 11.25 1.62 6.10
N ARG A 7 12.41 1.45 5.43
CA ARG A 7 12.49 0.73 4.16
C ARG A 7 12.01 -0.71 4.28
N GLU A 8 12.54 -1.45 5.25
CA GLU A 8 12.16 -2.85 5.49
C GLU A 8 10.67 -2.96 5.87
N LEU A 9 10.14 -2.00 6.62
CA LEU A 9 8.71 -1.96 6.96
C LEU A 9 7.83 -1.74 5.72
N VAL A 10 8.24 -0.84 4.82
CA VAL A 10 7.54 -0.61 3.54
C VAL A 10 7.66 -1.84 2.62
N GLU A 11 8.79 -2.51 2.61
CA GLU A 11 8.96 -3.77 1.88
C GLU A 11 8.00 -4.86 2.41
N GLU A 12 7.89 -4.99 3.73
CA GLU A 12 6.94 -5.91 4.38
C GLU A 12 5.49 -5.54 4.06
N TYR A 13 5.15 -4.25 4.04
CA TYR A 13 3.84 -3.76 3.63
C TYR A 13 3.49 -4.24 2.20
N PHE A 14 4.38 -4.02 1.22
CA PHE A 14 4.16 -4.47 -0.16
C PHE A 14 4.15 -6.00 -0.29
N ALA A 15 4.97 -6.72 0.50
CA ALA A 15 4.93 -8.18 0.54
C ALA A 15 3.57 -8.70 1.03
N GLY A 16 3.01 -8.09 2.07
CA GLY A 16 1.66 -8.41 2.56
C GLY A 16 0.58 -8.24 1.48
N PHE A 17 0.63 -7.17 0.67
CA PHE A 17 -0.29 -6.98 -0.45
C PHE A 17 -0.15 -8.04 -1.53
N ARG A 18 1.08 -8.40 -1.92
CA ARG A 18 1.34 -9.45 -2.93
C ARG A 18 0.84 -10.82 -2.48
N ASP A 19 0.95 -11.11 -1.18
CA ASP A 19 0.50 -12.36 -0.57
C ASP A 19 -0.99 -12.35 -0.17
N SER A 20 -1.68 -11.21 -0.31
CA SER A 20 -3.01 -10.97 0.26
C SER A 20 -3.12 -11.32 1.74
N ASP A 21 -2.07 -11.06 2.52
CA ASP A 21 -2.04 -11.30 3.96
C ASP A 21 -2.36 -10.01 4.72
N HIS A 22 -3.64 -9.84 5.04
CA HIS A 22 -4.16 -8.66 5.73
C HIS A 22 -3.52 -8.48 7.11
N SER A 23 -3.27 -9.58 7.83
CA SER A 23 -2.66 -9.49 9.16
C SER A 23 -1.24 -8.95 9.09
N ARG A 24 -0.45 -9.37 8.08
CA ARG A 24 0.89 -8.82 7.83
C ARG A 24 0.84 -7.35 7.44
N ILE A 25 -0.08 -6.96 6.55
CA ILE A 25 -0.26 -5.55 6.17
C ILE A 25 -0.59 -4.71 7.41
N LEU A 26 -1.64 -5.08 8.15
CA LEU A 26 -2.12 -4.32 9.31
C LEU A 26 -1.08 -4.24 10.45
N ALA A 27 -0.18 -5.22 10.57
CA ALA A 27 0.91 -5.18 11.54
C ALA A 27 1.92 -4.05 11.28
N THR A 28 2.01 -3.55 10.04
CA THR A 28 2.91 -2.43 9.68
C THR A 28 2.32 -1.04 9.97
N LEU A 29 1.03 -0.97 10.32
CA LEU A 29 0.26 0.27 10.41
C LEU A 29 0.00 0.69 11.86
N THR A 30 -0.12 1.99 12.11
CA THR A 30 -0.71 2.49 13.37
C THR A 30 -2.22 2.22 13.39
N ASP A 31 -2.83 2.18 14.58
CA ASP A 31 -4.27 1.89 14.70
C ASP A 31 -5.16 2.96 14.08
N ASP A 32 -4.64 4.20 14.00
CA ASP A 32 -5.27 5.40 13.44
C ASP A 32 -4.76 5.74 12.03
N VAL A 33 -4.15 4.78 11.32
CA VAL A 33 -3.57 4.98 9.99
C VAL A 33 -4.53 5.66 9.02
N GLU A 34 -4.04 6.58 8.20
CA GLU A 34 -4.79 7.17 7.10
C GLU A 34 -4.31 6.62 5.77
N TRP A 35 -5.21 6.19 4.90
CA TRP A 35 -4.87 5.87 3.52
C TRP A 35 -5.67 6.76 2.58
N ILE A 36 -4.95 7.55 1.79
CA ILE A 36 -5.55 8.46 0.81
C ILE A 36 -5.17 7.97 -0.58
N ILE A 37 -6.14 7.40 -1.29
CA ILE A 37 -6.03 7.08 -2.71
C ILE A 37 -6.57 8.28 -3.47
N HIS A 38 -5.67 9.16 -3.90
CA HIS A 38 -6.03 10.45 -4.47
C HIS A 38 -6.92 10.30 -5.70
N GLY A 39 -8.04 11.04 -5.72
CA GLY A 39 -9.05 10.96 -6.77
C GLY A 39 -10.02 9.78 -6.66
N HIS A 40 -9.90 8.95 -5.61
CA HIS A 40 -10.76 7.79 -5.40
C HIS A 40 -11.39 7.75 -4.01
N ARG A 41 -10.60 7.47 -2.96
CA ARG A 41 -11.10 7.19 -1.62
C ARG A 41 -10.10 7.56 -0.54
N SER A 42 -10.61 7.84 0.66
CA SER A 42 -9.83 8.03 1.87
C SER A 42 -10.38 7.14 2.99
N THR A 43 -9.50 6.51 3.77
CA THR A 43 -9.85 5.69 4.94
C THR A 43 -9.14 6.20 6.19
N ARG A 44 -9.71 5.92 7.37
CA ARG A 44 -9.11 6.19 8.67
C ARG A 44 -9.24 4.98 9.60
N GLY A 45 -8.09 4.56 10.13
CA GLY A 45 -7.94 3.45 11.05
C GLY A 45 -7.92 2.08 10.34
N LYS A 46 -7.40 1.08 11.06
CA LYS A 46 -7.18 -0.26 10.51
C LYS A 46 -8.43 -0.94 9.98
N ALA A 47 -9.59 -0.72 10.61
CA ALA A 47 -10.83 -1.35 10.18
C ALA A 47 -11.30 -0.86 8.79
N GLU A 48 -11.24 0.45 8.54
CA GLU A 48 -11.59 1.00 7.22
C GLU A 48 -10.52 0.67 6.18
N PHE A 49 -9.25 0.65 6.58
CA PHE A 49 -8.14 0.22 5.74
C PHE A 49 -8.34 -1.23 5.26
N ASP A 50 -8.59 -2.15 6.18
CA ASP A 50 -8.79 -3.58 5.90
C ASP A 50 -9.96 -3.82 4.94
N GLY A 51 -11.09 -3.15 5.18
CA GLY A 51 -12.25 -3.24 4.30
C GLY A 51 -12.01 -2.68 2.88
N GLU A 52 -11.05 -1.77 2.70
CA GLU A 52 -10.65 -1.31 1.36
C GLU A 52 -9.78 -2.33 0.62
N ILE A 53 -8.97 -3.12 1.34
CA ILE A 53 -8.20 -4.23 0.75
C ILE A 53 -9.14 -5.31 0.21
N GLU A 54 -10.23 -5.63 0.93
CA GLU A 54 -11.22 -6.66 0.56
C GLU A 54 -12.16 -6.28 -0.61
N ASN A 55 -11.83 -5.26 -1.40
CA ASN A 55 -12.75 -4.72 -2.39
C ASN A 55 -13.24 -5.81 -3.39
N PRO A 56 -14.53 -6.19 -3.35
CA PRO A 56 -15.07 -7.32 -4.11
C PRO A 56 -15.12 -7.06 -5.62
N ALA A 57 -14.80 -5.84 -6.07
CA ALA A 57 -14.65 -5.52 -7.48
C ALA A 57 -13.39 -6.14 -8.12
N PHE A 58 -12.44 -6.63 -7.31
CA PHE A 58 -11.17 -7.21 -7.77
C PHE A 58 -11.07 -8.70 -7.50
N VAL A 59 -10.23 -9.39 -8.28
CA VAL A 59 -10.03 -10.84 -8.20
C VAL A 59 -8.55 -11.15 -7.99
N GLY A 60 -8.26 -11.99 -7.00
CA GLY A 60 -6.89 -12.41 -6.68
C GLY A 60 -6.05 -11.32 -6.03
N SER A 61 -4.75 -11.59 -5.90
CA SER A 61 -3.76 -10.68 -5.32
C SER A 61 -3.18 -9.76 -6.40
N PRO A 62 -2.90 -8.48 -6.10
CA PRO A 62 -2.22 -7.61 -7.04
C PRO A 62 -0.76 -8.03 -7.23
N GLU A 63 -0.25 -7.89 -8.45
CA GLU A 63 1.19 -7.84 -8.68
C GLU A 63 1.65 -6.41 -8.39
N LEU A 64 2.70 -6.25 -7.56
CA LEU A 64 3.29 -4.94 -7.25
C LEU A 64 4.81 -5.02 -7.40
N GLU A 65 5.34 -4.30 -8.38
CA GLU A 65 6.77 -4.14 -8.64
C GLU A 65 7.22 -2.74 -8.19
N VAL A 66 7.86 -2.68 -7.03
CA VAL A 66 8.50 -1.45 -6.55
C VAL A 66 9.81 -1.25 -7.33
N GLN A 67 9.86 -0.18 -8.13
CA GLN A 67 11.00 0.13 -9.00
C GLN A 67 11.99 1.09 -8.34
N ARG A 68 11.51 2.01 -7.50
CA ARG A 68 12.34 2.97 -6.78
C ARG A 68 11.84 3.17 -5.36
N VAL A 69 12.77 3.39 -4.44
CA VAL A 69 12.53 3.73 -3.05
C VAL A 69 13.44 4.90 -2.69
N PHE A 70 12.86 5.96 -2.14
CA PHE A 70 13.57 7.14 -1.65
C PHE A 70 13.19 7.40 -0.19
N GLU A 71 14.16 7.84 0.60
CA GLU A 71 13.98 8.17 2.02
C GLU A 71 14.41 9.61 2.27
N ASP A 72 13.59 10.35 3.01
CA ASP A 72 13.91 11.66 3.55
C ASP A 72 13.32 11.80 4.97
N GLY A 73 14.19 11.66 5.97
CA GLY A 73 13.77 11.71 7.38
C GLY A 73 12.70 10.65 7.70
N PRO A 74 11.50 11.06 8.17
CA PRO A 74 10.40 10.14 8.49
C PRO A 74 9.46 9.90 7.30
N VAL A 75 9.98 9.99 6.06
CA VAL A 75 9.20 9.82 4.83
C VAL A 75 9.88 8.80 3.94
N VAL A 76 9.10 7.84 3.45
CA VAL A 76 9.52 6.92 2.38
C VAL A 76 8.61 7.17 1.18
N VAL A 77 9.20 7.29 0.00
CA VAL A 77 8.48 7.40 -1.27
C VAL A 77 8.84 6.20 -2.13
N THR A 78 7.84 5.51 -2.65
CA THR A 78 8.02 4.43 -3.61
C THR A 78 7.38 4.79 -4.94
N THR A 79 7.98 4.32 -6.04
CA THR A 79 7.35 4.33 -7.36
C THR A 79 7.42 2.95 -7.94
N GLY A 80 6.38 2.54 -8.65
CA GLY A 80 6.37 1.24 -9.28
C GLY A 80 5.24 1.07 -10.28
N GLU A 81 5.07 -0.16 -10.70
CA GLU A 81 3.95 -0.60 -11.52
C GLU A 81 3.26 -1.78 -10.84
N GLY A 82 1.97 -1.91 -11.09
CA GLY A 82 1.20 -3.04 -10.65
C GLY A 82 0.28 -3.59 -11.74
N ARG A 83 -0.20 -4.80 -11.47
CA ARG A 83 -1.25 -5.45 -12.25
C ARG A 83 -2.34 -5.93 -11.31
N GLY A 84 -3.57 -5.79 -11.74
CA GLY A 84 -4.73 -6.34 -11.06
C GLY A 84 -5.71 -6.93 -12.06
N ALA A 85 -6.73 -7.61 -11.57
CA ALA A 85 -7.86 -8.03 -12.36
C ALA A 85 -9.14 -7.53 -11.71
N SER A 86 -9.98 -6.83 -12.46
CA SER A 86 -11.34 -6.53 -12.02
C SER A 86 -12.29 -7.62 -12.47
N VAL A 87 -13.37 -7.82 -11.71
CA VAL A 87 -14.44 -8.77 -12.07
C VAL A 87 -15.09 -8.37 -13.40
N GLU A 88 -15.29 -7.07 -13.63
CA GLU A 88 -16.05 -6.57 -14.77
C GLU A 88 -15.23 -6.41 -16.06
N HIS A 89 -13.98 -5.97 -15.95
CA HIS A 89 -13.17 -5.57 -17.11
C HIS A 89 -11.92 -6.44 -17.32
N GLY A 90 -11.65 -7.40 -16.44
CA GLY A 90 -10.50 -8.29 -16.55
C GLY A 90 -9.18 -7.63 -16.14
N PRO A 91 -8.03 -8.09 -16.68
CA PRO A 91 -6.72 -7.63 -16.26
C PRO A 91 -6.45 -6.18 -16.67
N PHE A 92 -5.81 -5.42 -15.78
CA PHE A 92 -5.38 -4.04 -16.02
C PHE A 92 -3.99 -3.81 -15.42
N ARG A 93 -3.32 -2.75 -15.90
CA ARG A 93 -2.03 -2.29 -15.38
C ARG A 93 -2.15 -0.88 -14.84
N PHE A 94 -1.26 -0.53 -13.93
CA PHE A 94 -1.16 0.82 -13.40
C PHE A 94 0.28 1.15 -13.00
N ALA A 95 0.63 2.43 -13.07
CA ALA A 95 1.76 2.98 -12.35
C ALA A 95 1.27 3.47 -10.99
N PHE A 96 2.11 3.37 -9.97
CA PHE A 96 1.82 3.93 -8.65
C PHE A 96 2.98 4.77 -8.12
N ASN A 97 2.62 5.76 -7.30
CA ASN A 97 3.52 6.42 -6.37
C ASN A 97 2.86 6.44 -5.00
N ASP A 98 3.55 5.86 -4.01
CA ASP A 98 3.09 5.86 -2.62
C ASP A 98 4.06 6.66 -1.75
N LEU A 99 3.52 7.53 -0.90
CA LEU A 99 4.26 8.26 0.11
C LEU A 99 3.81 7.81 1.49
N PHE A 100 4.78 7.32 2.26
CA PHE A 100 4.60 6.80 3.60
C PHE A 100 5.15 7.77 4.63
N THR A 101 4.41 8.00 5.70
CA THR A 101 4.93 8.68 6.90
C THR A 101 4.80 7.78 8.12
N PHE A 102 5.70 7.98 9.08
CA PHE A 102 5.87 7.04 10.19
C PHE A 102 5.73 7.71 11.56
N ARG A 103 5.23 6.94 12.53
CA ARG A 103 5.25 7.27 13.95
C ARG A 103 5.56 6.02 14.75
N ASN A 104 6.54 6.12 15.66
CA ASN A 104 6.96 5.00 16.53
C ASN A 104 7.28 3.70 15.78
N GLY A 105 7.89 3.80 14.59
CA GLY A 105 8.27 2.63 13.79
C GLY A 105 7.11 1.94 13.05
N LEU A 106 5.94 2.60 12.94
CA LEU A 106 4.79 2.12 12.17
C LEU A 106 4.35 3.18 11.15
N ILE A 107 3.71 2.74 10.07
CA ILE A 107 3.14 3.60 9.04
C ILE A 107 1.88 4.26 9.61
N THR A 108 1.86 5.59 9.66
CA THR A 108 0.67 6.36 10.10
C THR A 108 -0.13 6.91 8.93
N ARG A 109 0.46 7.01 7.74
CA ARG A 109 -0.25 7.50 6.56
C ARG A 109 0.38 6.97 5.28
N VAL A 110 -0.48 6.66 4.32
CA VAL A 110 -0.14 6.33 2.94
C VAL A 110 -0.89 7.28 2.02
N ASP A 111 -0.17 8.05 1.21
CA ASP A 111 -0.73 8.81 0.08
C ASP A 111 -0.43 8.03 -1.20
N SER A 112 -1.46 7.53 -1.87
CA SER A 112 -1.36 6.73 -3.08
C SER A 112 -1.85 7.51 -4.30
N TYR A 113 -0.99 7.60 -5.32
CA TYR A 113 -1.30 8.11 -6.64
C TYR A 113 -1.23 6.95 -7.63
N VAL A 114 -2.40 6.53 -8.14
CA VAL A 114 -2.52 5.39 -9.04
C VAL A 114 -2.96 5.87 -10.42
N VAL A 115 -2.18 5.54 -11.44
CA VAL A 115 -2.44 5.95 -12.83
C VAL A 115 -2.61 4.71 -13.70
N PRO A 116 -3.77 4.51 -14.35
CA PRO A 116 -3.96 3.40 -15.28
C PRO A 116 -2.91 3.43 -16.41
N LEU A 117 -2.35 2.27 -16.69
CA LEU A 117 -1.52 2.04 -17.86
C LEU A 117 -2.32 1.14 -18.81
N SER A 118 -2.45 1.60 -20.05
CA SER A 118 -3.24 0.99 -21.14
C SER A 118 -3.22 -0.53 -21.18
#